data_AF-A0A498LIJ3-F1
#
_entry.id   AF-A0A498LIJ3-F1
#
_cell.length_a   1.000
_cell.length_b   1.000
_cell.length_c   1.000
_cell.angle_alpha   90.00
_cell.angle_beta   90.00
_cell.angle_gamma   90.00
#
_symmetry.space_group_name_H-M   'P 1'
#
loop_
_entity.id
_entity.type
_entity.pdbx_description
1 polymer ?
#
loop_
_entity_poly.entity_id
_entity_poly.type
_entity_poly.pdbx_seq_one_letter_code
_entity_poly.pdbx_strand_id
1 'polypeptide(L)' 'MAAEAEAACEAKAKVIAAEGEMNASRALKEASLVIAESPSALQLRYLQILNTITAEKNSTIFFPLPMDVMSHCMKK' A
#
# COMPACT_ATOMS: atom_id res chain seq x y z
N MET A 1 -28.96 26.71 18.61
CA MET A 1 -29.33 25.31 18.93
C MET A 1 -29.06 24.33 17.78
N ALA A 2 -29.73 24.38 16.61
CA ALA A 2 -29.45 23.40 15.54
C ALA A 2 -28.00 23.50 14.97
N ALA A 3 -27.53 24.71 14.68
CA ALA A 3 -26.18 24.94 14.17
C ALA A 3 -25.05 24.56 15.17
N GLU A 4 -25.32 24.64 16.47
CA GLU A 4 -24.36 24.25 17.52
C GLU A 4 -24.25 22.73 17.64
N ALA A 5 -25.36 22.01 17.48
CA ALA A 5 -25.38 20.55 17.46
C ALA A 5 -24.66 19.99 16.23
N GLU A 6 -24.85 20.63 15.07
CA GLU A 6 -24.16 20.28 13.82
C GLU A 6 -22.65 20.53 13.91
N ALA A 7 -22.23 21.70 14.41
CA ALA A 7 -20.82 22.00 14.63
C ALA A 7 -20.14 21.02 15.60
N ALA A 8 -20.83 20.61 16.67
CA ALA A 8 -20.33 19.60 17.61
C ALA A 8 -20.21 18.20 16.97
N CYS A 9 -21.12 17.85 16.06
CA CYS A 9 -21.06 16.60 15.29
C CYS A 9 -19.86 16.59 14.33
N GLU A 10 -19.68 17.66 13.56
CA GLU A 10 -18.56 17.79 12.63
C GLU A 10 -17.21 17.78 13.36
N ALA A 11 -17.10 18.48 14.50
CA ALA A 11 -15.89 18.48 15.30
C ALA A 11 -15.55 17.05 15.79
N LYS A 12 -16.55 16.30 16.27
CA LYS A 12 -16.36 14.89 16.67
C LYS A 12 -15.98 14.00 15.49
N ALA A 13 -16.62 14.17 14.33
CA ALA A 13 -16.28 13.41 13.13
C ALA A 13 -14.83 13.65 12.69
N LYS A 14 -14.34 14.90 12.76
CA LYS A 14 -12.95 15.26 12.46
C LYS A 14 -11.96 14.61 13.43
N VAL A 15 -12.28 14.59 14.72
CA VAL A 15 -11.45 13.91 15.74
C VAL A 15 -11.38 12.40 15.46
N ILE A 16 -12.52 11.76 15.21
CA ILE A 16 -12.57 10.33 14.91
C ILE A 16 -11.78 10.00 13.64
N ALA A 17 -11.90 10.83 12.59
CA ALA A 17 -11.14 10.66 11.36
C ALA A 17 -9.63 10.77 11.60
N ALA A 18 -9.20 11.79 12.35
CA ALA A 18 -7.78 11.99 12.69
C ALA A 18 -7.22 10.84 13.54
N GLU A 19 -7.98 10.35 14.52
CA GLU A 19 -7.59 9.18 15.31
C GLU A 19 -7.52 7.91 14.46
N GLY A 20 -8.48 7.71 13.55
CA GLY A 20 -8.49 6.62 12.59
C GLY A 20 -7.25 6.64 11.68
N GLU A 21 -6.90 7.81 11.16
CA GLU A 21 -5.72 8.01 10.31
C GLU A 21 -4.42 7.75 11.08
N MET A 22 -4.31 8.22 12.32
CA MET A 22 -3.15 7.96 13.18
C MET A 22 -2.98 6.46 13.46
N ASN A 23 -4.08 5.75 13.74
CA ASN A 23 -4.06 4.32 13.99
C ASN A 23 -3.69 3.54 12.72
N ALA A 24 -4.27 3.88 11.57
CA ALA A 24 -3.92 3.29 10.29
C ALA A 24 -2.44 3.51 9.95
N SER A 25 -1.94 4.73 10.14
CA SER A 25 -0.52 5.07 9.90
C SER A 25 0.42 4.26 10.78
N ARG A 26 0.08 4.07 12.06
CA ARG A 26 0.88 3.25 12.98
C ARG A 26 0.91 1.78 12.54
N ALA A 27 -0.25 1.21 12.20
CA ALA A 27 -0.33 -0.17 11.71
C ALA A 27 0.47 -0.37 10.41
N LEU A 28 0.39 0.58 9.48
CA LEU A 28 1.16 0.55 8.24
C LEU A 28 2.66 0.64 8.48
N LYS A 29 3.10 1.45 9.45
CA LYS A 29 4.50 1.52 9.87
C LYS A 29 5.00 0.21 10.47
N GLU A 30 4.22 -0.42 11.34
CA GLU A 30 4.57 -1.72 11.91
C GLU A 30 4.68 -2.79 10.82
N ALA A 31 3.71 -2.84 9.91
CA ALA A 31 3.74 -3.75 8.77
C ALA A 31 4.97 -3.51 7.86
N SER A 32 5.36 -2.25 7.63
CA SER A 32 6.54 -1.95 6.82
C SER A 32 7.84 -2.37 7.49
N LEU A 33 7.95 -2.21 8.81
CA LEU A 33 9.10 -2.69 9.58
C LEU A 33 9.23 -4.21 9.51
N VAL A 34 8.14 -4.94 9.72
CA VAL A 34 8.11 -6.41 9.62
C VAL A 34 8.52 -6.88 8.22
N ILE A 35 8.08 -6.19 7.16
CA ILE A 35 8.48 -6.52 5.80
C ILE A 35 9.96 -6.21 5.55
N ALA A 36 10.49 -5.15 6.17
CA ALA A 36 11.90 -4.80 6.05
C ALA A 36 12.84 -5.79 6.73
N GLU A 37 12.38 -6.58 7.71
CA GLU A 37 13.17 -7.64 8.36
C GLU A 37 13.63 -8.72 7.37
N SER A 38 12.86 -8.96 6.30
CA SER A 38 13.20 -9.94 5.28
C SER A 38 13.06 -9.34 3.87
N PRO A 39 14.17 -9.11 3.14
CA PRO A 39 14.12 -8.59 1.77
C PRO A 39 13.26 -9.42 0.81
N SER A 40 13.17 -10.74 1.04
CA SER A 40 12.34 -11.66 0.27
C SER A 40 10.84 -11.41 0.48
N ALA A 41 10.41 -10.83 1.61
CA ALA A 41 9.00 -10.55 1.88
C ALA A 41 8.41 -9.54 0.88
N LEU A 42 9.19 -8.54 0.47
CA LEU A 42 8.75 -7.55 -0.51
C LEU A 42 8.58 -8.17 -1.90
N GLN A 43 9.49 -9.08 -2.28
CA GLN A 43 9.37 -9.86 -3.52
C GLN A 43 8.13 -10.78 -3.51
N LEU A 44 7.87 -11.48 -2.39
CA LEU A 44 6.69 -12.33 -2.25
C LEU A 44 5.39 -11.53 -2.34
N ARG A 45 5.32 -10.37 -1.66
CA ARG A 45 4.16 -9.47 -1.73
C ARG A 45 3.94 -8.95 -3.14
N TYR A 46 5.02 -8.65 -3.88
CA TYR A 46 4.93 -8.29 -5.29
C TYR A 46 4.34 -9.43 -6.14
N LEU A 47 4.80 -10.67 -5.98
CA LEU A 47 4.24 -11.84 -6.67
C LEU A 47 2.77 -12.08 -6.32
N GLN A 48 2.37 -11.89 -5.06
CA GLN A 48 0.98 -11.98 -4.63
C GLN A 48 0.09 -10.93 -5.32
N ILE A 49 0.55 -9.67 -5.39
CA ILE A 49 -0.17 -8.61 -6.09
C ILE A 49 -0.34 -8.97 -7.57
N LEU A 50 0.70 -9.50 -8.22
CA LEU A 50 0.60 -9.96 -9.60
C LEU A 50 -0.45 -11.05 -9.77
N ASN A 51 -0.50 -12.02 -8.86
CA ASN A 51 -1.51 -13.08 -8.88
C ASN A 51 -2.94 -12.56 -8.65
N THR A 52 -3.11 -11.50 -7.86
CA THR A 52 -4.42 -10.85 -7.68
C THR A 52 -4.83 -10.10 -8.95
N ILE A 53 -3.92 -9.37 -9.59
CA ILE A 53 -4.20 -8.60 -10.81
C ILE A 53 -4.52 -9.52 -12.01
N THR A 54 -3.86 -10.68 -12.11
CA THR A 54 -4.12 -11.65 -13.19
C THR A 54 -5.52 -12.28 -13.07
N ALA A 55 -6.06 -12.42 -11.85
CA ALA A 55 -7.40 -12.92 -11.62
C ALA A 55 -8.49 -11.99 -12.19
N GLU A 56 -8.23 -10.68 -12.24
CA GLU A 56 -9.16 -9.67 -12.77
C GLU A 56 -9.14 -9.52 -14.30
N LYS A 57 -8.49 -10.42 -15.05
CA LYS A 57 -8.39 -10.41 -16.54
C LYS A 57 -7.75 -9.13 -17.12
N ASN A 58 -6.71 -8.59 -16.49
CA ASN A 58 -5.87 -7.57 -17.12
C ASN A 58 -4.77 -8.24 -17.97
N SER A 59 -4.93 -8.22 -19.30
CA SER A 59 -4.05 -8.92 -20.26
C SER A 59 -2.66 -8.31 -20.47
N THR A 60 -2.34 -7.19 -19.81
CA THR A 60 -1.04 -6.51 -19.94
C THR A 60 -0.47 -6.21 -18.56
N ILE A 61 0.61 -6.88 -18.19
CA ILE A 61 1.31 -6.70 -16.91
C ILE A 61 2.62 -5.98 -17.18
N PHE A 62 2.78 -4.78 -16.60
CA PHE A 62 4.03 -4.05 -16.66
C PHE A 62 4.99 -4.60 -15.60
N PHE A 63 5.96 -5.39 -16.04
CA PHE A 63 7.01 -5.92 -15.19
C PHE A 63 8.28 -5.10 -15.40
N PRO A 64 8.64 -4.18 -14.48
CA PRO A 64 9.88 -3.44 -14.57
C PRO A 64 11.05 -4.39 -14.34
N LEU A 65 11.76 -4.75 -15.42
CA LEU A 65 13.02 -5.47 -15.34
C LEU A 65 14.13 -4.49 -14.95
N PRO A 66 14.99 -4.85 -13.97
CA PRO A 66 16.21 -4.09 -13.73
C PRO A 66 17.05 -4.05 -15.01
N MET A 67 17.54 -2.86 -15.37
CA MET A 67 18.39 -2.65 -16.55
C MET A 67 19.63 -3.56 -16.55
N ASP A 68 20.13 -3.93 -15.37
CA ASP A 68 21.27 -4.83 -15.21
C ASP A 68 20.97 -6.26 -15.72
N VAL A 69 19.75 -6.76 -15.48
CA VAL A 69 19.29 -8.06 -15.98
C VAL A 69 19.12 -8.01 -17.50
N MET A 70 18.58 -6.90 -18.02
CA MET A 70 18.42 -6.68 -19.45
C MET A 70 19.76 -6.56 -20.18
N SER A 71 20.75 -5.88 -19.57
CA SER A 71 22.10 -5.74 -20.11
C SER A 71 22.85 -7.07 -20.17
N HIS A 72 22.69 -7.95 -19.17
CA HIS A 72 23.28 -9.28 -19.17
C HIS A 72 22.64 -10.22 -20.21
N CYS A 73 21.34 -10.07 -20.49
CA CYS A 73 20.65 -10.83 -21.54
C CYS A 73 20.94 -10.32 -22.96
N MET A 74 21.21 -9.02 -23.14
CA MET A 74 21.52 -8.42 -24.45
C MET A 74 23.01 -8.42 -24.81
N LYS A 75 23.91 -8.59 -23.83
CA LYS A 75 25.32 -8.90 -24.10
C LYS A 75 25.48 -10.39 -24.37
N LYS A 76 25.22 -10.78 -25.62
CA LYS A 76 25.91 -11.91 -26.24
C LYS A 76 27.14 -11.41 -26.98
#